data_AF-A0A3L7T806-F1
#
_entry.id   AF-A0A3L7T806-F1
#
_cell.length_a   1.000
_cell.length_b   1.000
_cell.length_c   1.000
_cell.angle_alpha   90.00
_cell.angle_beta   90.00
_cell.angle_gamma   90.00
#
_symmetry.space_group_name_H-M   'P 1'
#
loop_
_entity.id
_entity.type
_entity.pdbx_description
1 polymer ?
#
loop_
_entity_poly.entity_id
_entity_poly.type
_entity_poly.pdbx_seq_one_letter_code
_entity_poly.pdbx_strand_id
1 'polypeptide(L)'
;MSTYTRRGFTLIEILIVVVLIGLLAALVIPNITTTAQDAARSTAHSQLSSVRSQIELYKLRYGGFIPPPTGTDGTDQLWAAMITPYNGGAPFLMKEPKLPLGYTWNWNGLKLLVGYTGGDATATADAPTW
;
A
#
# COMPACT_ATOMS: atom_id res chain seq x y z
N MET A 1 8.57 -52.12 -45.21
CA MET A 1 7.64 -51.18 -44.56
C MET A 1 7.76 -51.39 -43.05
N SER A 2 8.63 -50.65 -42.34
CA SER A 2 8.82 -50.87 -40.91
C SER A 2 7.64 -50.27 -40.14
N THR A 3 6.83 -51.12 -39.51
CA THR A 3 5.72 -50.72 -38.67
C THR A 3 6.24 -50.31 -37.30
N TYR A 4 6.10 -49.03 -36.96
CA TYR A 4 6.41 -48.53 -35.63
C TYR A 4 5.39 -49.07 -34.63
N THR A 5 5.85 -49.86 -33.66
CA THR A 5 5.04 -50.38 -32.56
C THR A 5 4.61 -49.22 -31.66
N ARG A 6 3.30 -48.92 -31.60
CA ARG A 6 2.79 -47.95 -30.64
C ARG A 6 2.94 -48.52 -29.23
N ARG A 7 3.82 -47.92 -28.43
CA ARG A 7 3.95 -48.24 -26.99
C ARG A 7 2.72 -47.69 -26.26
N GLY A 8 2.02 -48.57 -25.54
CA GLY A 8 0.88 -48.20 -24.70
C GLY A 8 1.35 -47.57 -23.40
N PHE A 9 0.58 -46.61 -22.90
CA PHE A 9 0.77 -46.00 -21.59
C PHE A 9 0.51 -47.03 -20.49
N THR A 10 1.39 -47.10 -19.49
CA THR A 10 1.16 -47.99 -18.35
C THR A 10 0.30 -47.29 -17.29
N LEU A 11 -0.56 -48.04 -16.60
CA LEU A 11 -1.39 -47.49 -15.51
C LEU A 11 -0.53 -46.97 -14.35
N ILE A 12 0.60 -47.62 -14.08
CA ILE A 12 1.55 -47.22 -13.04
C ILE A 12 2.21 -45.87 -13.34
N GLU A 13 2.43 -45.56 -14.63
CA GLU A 13 3.02 -44.31 -15.08
C GLU A 13 2.07 -43.12 -14.89
N ILE A 14 0.77 -43.33 -15.07
CA ILE A 14 -0.21 -42.31 -14.69
C ILE A 14 -0.35 -42.22 -13.17
N LEU A 15 -0.31 -43.35 -12.45
CA LEU A 15 -0.46 -43.37 -10.98
C LEU A 15 0.64 -42.56 -10.28
N ILE A 16 1.91 -42.76 -10.65
CA ILE A 16 3.01 -42.01 -10.04
C ILE A 16 2.95 -40.52 -10.40
N VAL A 17 2.54 -40.17 -11.61
CA VAL A 17 2.45 -38.77 -12.06
C VAL A 17 1.38 -38.01 -11.27
N VAL A 18 0.20 -38.60 -11.06
CA VAL A 18 -0.88 -37.94 -10.31
C VAL A 18 -0.49 -37.79 -8.82
N VAL A 19 0.22 -38.77 -8.25
CA VAL A 19 0.76 -38.68 -6.88
C VAL A 19 1.81 -37.57 -6.77
N LEU A 20 2.73 -37.48 -7.73
CA LEU A 20 3.78 -36.44 -7.73
C LEU A 20 3.19 -35.04 -7.93
N ILE A 21 2.20 -34.87 -8.82
CA ILE A 21 1.51 -33.57 -9.00
C ILE A 21 0.75 -33.18 -7.72
N GLY A 22 0.09 -34.14 -7.05
CA GLY A 22 -0.58 -33.89 -5.77
C GLY A 22 0.39 -33.45 -4.66
N LEU A 23 1.57 -34.06 -4.59
CA LEU A 23 2.62 -33.69 -3.64
C LEU A 23 3.18 -32.28 -3.91
N LEU A 24 3.47 -31.96 -5.18
CA LEU A 24 3.97 -30.64 -5.57
C LEU A 24 2.93 -29.55 -5.35
N ALA A 25 1.66 -29.81 -5.67
CA ALA A 25 0.57 -28.86 -5.44
C ALA A 25 0.41 -28.50 -3.95
N ALA A 26 0.59 -29.47 -3.04
CA ALA A 26 0.51 -29.22 -1.60
C ALA A 26 1.65 -28.33 -1.07
N LEU A 27 2.84 -28.39 -1.69
CA LEU A 27 4.03 -27.65 -1.26
C LEU A 27 4.12 -26.23 -1.83
N VAL A 28 3.50 -25.96 -2.98
CA VAL A 28 3.65 -24.68 -3.72
C VAL A 28 2.71 -23.58 -3.23
N ILE A 29 1.73 -23.89 -2.38
CA ILE A 29 0.71 -22.93 -1.93
C ILE A 29 1.19 -21.82 -0.95
N PRO A 30 2.30 -21.88 -0.19
CA PRO A 30 2.37 -21.08 1.01
C PRO A 30 2.62 -19.59 0.74
N ASN A 31 1.88 -18.76 1.49
CA ASN A 31 2.20 -17.40 1.93
C ASN A 31 2.14 -16.23 0.92
N ILE A 32 1.19 -16.25 -0.02
CA ILE A 32 0.86 -15.03 -0.79
C ILE A 32 0.21 -13.92 0.07
N THR A 33 -0.42 -14.28 1.19
CA THR A 33 -1.21 -13.35 2.00
C THR A 33 -0.36 -12.42 2.87
N THR A 34 0.71 -12.94 3.49
CA THR A 34 1.62 -12.14 4.35
C THR A 34 2.42 -11.15 3.51
N THR A 35 2.95 -11.61 2.37
CA THR A 35 3.70 -10.77 1.43
C THR A 35 2.85 -9.61 0.89
N ALA A 36 1.56 -9.85 0.62
CA ALA A 36 0.64 -8.80 0.18
C ALA A 36 0.37 -7.76 1.29
N GLN A 37 0.26 -8.18 2.55
CA GLN A 37 0.08 -7.27 3.69
C GLN A 37 1.32 -6.42 3.93
N ASP A 38 2.51 -7.01 3.86
CA ASP A 38 3.78 -6.29 3.99
C ASP A 38 3.98 -5.28 2.85
N ALA A 39 3.64 -5.65 1.62
CA ALA A 39 3.68 -4.74 0.48
C ALA A 39 2.71 -3.57 0.64
N ALA A 40 1.49 -3.83 1.15
CA ALA A 40 0.53 -2.78 1.46
C ALA A 40 1.06 -1.84 2.56
N ARG A 41 1.66 -2.39 3.62
CA ARG A 41 2.27 -1.58 4.69
C ARG A 41 3.39 -0.70 4.17
N SER A 42 4.31 -1.26 3.38
CA SER A 42 5.42 -0.51 2.76
C SER A 42 4.91 0.60 1.85
N THR A 43 3.87 0.32 1.05
CA THR A 43 3.24 1.32 0.18
C THR A 43 2.62 2.46 1.01
N ALA A 44 1.91 2.13 2.08
CA ALA A 44 1.31 3.11 2.96
C ALA A 44 2.36 4.04 3.61
N HIS A 45 3.49 3.48 4.08
CA HIS A 45 4.60 4.28 4.62
C HIS A 45 5.27 5.18 3.56
N SER A 46 5.45 4.66 2.34
CA SER A 46 6.01 5.45 1.23
C SER A 46 5.11 6.64 0.87
N GLN A 47 3.79 6.41 0.77
CA GLN A 47 2.82 7.49 0.55
C GLN A 47 2.85 8.52 1.68
N LEU A 48 2.89 8.07 2.94
CA LEU A 48 2.99 8.95 4.11
C LEU A 48 4.26 9.82 4.06
N SER A 49 5.42 9.25 3.71
CA SER A 49 6.67 10.00 3.59
C SER A 49 6.60 11.05 2.47
N SER A 50 6.03 10.68 1.31
CA SER A 50 5.85 11.59 0.18
C SER A 50 4.96 12.78 0.56
N VAL A 51 3.85 12.53 1.25
CA VAL A 51 2.97 13.62 1.71
C VAL A 51 3.68 14.52 2.72
N ARG A 52 4.42 13.95 3.68
CA ARG A 52 5.16 14.74 4.68
C ARG A 52 6.15 15.69 4.04
N SER A 53 6.91 15.27 3.02
CA SER A 53 7.82 16.19 2.32
C SER A 53 7.07 17.33 1.62
N GLN A 54 5.90 17.06 1.04
CA GLN A 54 5.09 18.12 0.43
C GLN A 54 4.50 19.09 1.47
N ILE A 55 4.16 18.60 2.66
CA ILE A 55 3.73 19.45 3.79
C ILE A 55 4.89 20.34 4.28
N GLU A 56 6.12 19.82 4.34
CA GLU A 56 7.30 20.62 4.68
C GLU A 56 7.57 21.72 3.66
N LEU A 57 7.43 21.43 2.36
CA LEU A 57 7.53 22.44 1.30
C LEU A 57 6.42 23.48 1.40
N TYR A 58 5.21 23.07 1.76
CA TYR A 58 4.11 23.99 2.03
C TYR A 58 4.46 24.93 3.19
N LYS A 59 4.95 24.36 4.31
CA LYS A 59 5.38 25.11 5.48
C LYS A 59 6.47 26.13 5.16
N LEU A 60 7.45 25.75 4.35
CA LEU A 60 8.50 26.65 3.87
C LEU A 60 7.95 27.79 3.00
N ARG A 61 6.99 27.50 2.11
CA ARG A 61 6.40 28.52 1.23
C ARG A 61 5.54 29.52 1.98
N TYR A 62 4.75 29.05 2.95
CA TYR A 62 3.78 29.87 3.66
C TYR A 62 4.27 30.31 5.04
N GLY A 63 5.59 30.43 5.25
CA GLY A 63 6.14 31.09 6.44
C GLY A 63 5.85 30.37 7.76
N GLY A 64 5.82 29.04 7.75
CA GLY A 64 5.60 28.23 8.95
C GLY A 64 4.16 27.73 9.13
N PHE A 65 3.22 28.18 8.30
CA PHE A 65 1.84 27.66 8.30
C PHE A 65 1.77 26.30 7.61
N ILE A 66 1.10 25.35 8.26
CA ILE A 66 0.75 24.03 7.72
C ILE A 66 -0.66 24.14 7.10
N PRO A 67 -1.02 23.35 6.08
CA PRO A 67 -2.38 23.38 5.58
C PRO A 67 -3.34 23.07 6.74
N PRO A 68 -4.41 23.85 6.96
CA PRO A 68 -5.25 23.68 8.12
C PRO A 68 -5.94 22.31 8.08
N PRO A 69 -5.80 21.49 9.14
CA PRO A 69 -6.65 20.32 9.30
C PRO A 69 -7.98 20.75 9.88
N THR A 70 -8.92 21.12 9.02
CA THR A 70 -10.27 21.48 9.48
C THR A 70 -11.28 20.47 8.96
N GLY A 71 -12.02 19.84 9.88
CA GLY A 71 -13.03 18.82 9.59
C GLY A 71 -12.95 17.63 10.56
N THR A 72 -14.07 16.93 10.73
CA THR A 72 -14.22 15.80 11.68
C THR A 72 -13.25 14.64 11.41
N ASP A 73 -12.76 14.52 10.17
CA ASP A 73 -11.78 13.52 9.71
C ASP A 73 -10.40 14.12 9.32
N GLY A 74 -10.24 15.45 9.40
CA GLY A 74 -8.96 16.17 9.23
C GLY A 74 -8.26 16.09 7.87
N THR A 75 -8.56 15.12 7.00
CA THR A 75 -7.74 14.80 5.81
C THR A 75 -8.24 15.41 4.50
N ASP A 76 -9.55 15.52 4.32
CA ASP A 76 -10.14 15.98 3.06
C ASP A 76 -9.78 17.45 2.74
N GLN A 77 -9.71 18.30 3.76
CA GLN A 77 -9.32 19.70 3.60
C GLN A 77 -7.82 19.89 3.41
N LEU A 78 -6.98 18.97 3.91
CA LEU A 78 -5.54 18.99 3.64
C LEU A 78 -5.26 18.73 2.18
N TRP A 79 -5.90 17.70 1.61
CA TRP A 79 -5.76 17.40 0.20
C TRP A 79 -6.23 18.57 -0.66
N ALA A 80 -7.38 19.16 -0.33
CA ALA A 80 -7.85 20.35 -1.03
C ALA A 80 -6.85 21.52 -0.95
N ALA A 81 -6.29 21.82 0.22
CA ALA A 81 -5.33 22.91 0.38
C ALA A 81 -3.99 22.65 -0.35
N MET A 82 -3.59 21.38 -0.50
CA MET A 82 -2.37 21.00 -1.22
C MET A 82 -2.55 20.90 -2.73
N ILE A 83 -3.75 20.56 -3.20
CA ILE A 83 -4.11 20.46 -4.64
C ILE A 83 -4.54 21.83 -5.20
N THR A 84 -5.17 22.68 -4.38
CA THR A 84 -5.57 24.04 -4.77
C THR A 84 -4.99 25.05 -3.77
N PRO A 85 -3.73 25.49 -3.95
CA PRO A 85 -3.09 26.37 -2.99
C PRO A 85 -3.75 27.75 -2.95
N TYR A 86 -3.84 28.31 -1.74
CA TYR A 86 -4.25 29.69 -1.55
C TYR A 86 -3.27 30.62 -2.30
N ASN A 87 -3.81 31.63 -3.00
CA ASN A 87 -3.10 32.60 -3.85
C ASN A 87 -2.56 32.11 -5.21
N GLY A 88 -3.11 31.04 -5.79
CA GLY A 88 -2.83 30.67 -7.19
C GLY A 88 -1.42 30.12 -7.44
N GLY A 89 -0.75 29.64 -6.38
CA GLY A 89 0.52 28.93 -6.49
C GLY A 89 0.36 27.56 -7.15
N ALA A 90 1.48 27.03 -7.69
CA ALA A 90 1.49 25.66 -8.21
C ALA A 90 1.14 24.64 -7.11
N PRO A 91 0.34 23.60 -7.43
CA PRO A 91 -0.11 22.60 -6.47
C PRO A 91 1.07 21.81 -5.88
N PHE A 92 0.97 21.51 -4.58
CA PHE A 92 1.92 20.63 -3.88
C PHE A 92 1.57 19.16 -4.08
N LEU A 93 0.30 18.86 -4.34
CA LEU A 93 -0.15 17.53 -4.73
C LEU A 93 -0.95 17.62 -6.02
N MET A 94 -0.69 16.72 -6.96
CA MET A 94 -1.47 16.66 -8.21
C MET A 94 -2.84 15.99 -8.00
N LYS A 95 -2.95 15.14 -6.99
CA LYS A 95 -4.14 14.38 -6.65
C LYS A 95 -4.05 13.92 -5.19
N GLU A 96 -5.20 13.62 -4.61
CA GLU A 96 -5.27 12.91 -3.33
C GLU A 96 -4.43 11.62 -3.36
N PRO A 97 -3.50 11.46 -2.42
CA PRO A 97 -2.72 10.25 -2.28
C PRO A 97 -3.61 9.10 -1.80
N LYS A 98 -3.65 8.02 -2.59
CA LYS A 98 -4.43 6.82 -2.26
C LYS A 98 -3.61 5.87 -1.40
N LEU A 99 -4.20 5.45 -0.29
CA LEU A 99 -3.66 4.38 0.53
C LEU A 99 -4.14 3.01 0.04
N PRO A 100 -3.39 1.93 0.33
CA PRO A 100 -3.83 0.56 0.10
C PRO A 100 -5.09 0.21 0.91
N LEU A 101 -5.81 -0.84 0.50
CA LEU A 101 -7.04 -1.28 1.18
C LEU A 101 -6.78 -1.60 2.65
N GLY A 102 -7.70 -1.15 3.51
CA GLY A 102 -7.59 -1.31 4.96
C GLY A 102 -6.68 -0.29 5.63
N TYR A 103 -6.08 0.66 4.91
CA TYR A 103 -5.34 1.77 5.49
C TYR A 103 -6.14 3.07 5.40
N THR A 104 -6.08 3.87 6.46
CA THR A 104 -6.74 5.18 6.52
C THR A 104 -5.76 6.25 6.95
N TRP A 105 -5.97 7.46 6.44
CA TRP A 105 -5.28 8.63 6.95
C TRP A 105 -5.85 8.96 8.32
N ASN A 106 -4.96 9.24 9.28
CA ASN A 106 -5.36 9.68 10.61
C ASN A 106 -4.62 10.97 10.93
N TRP A 107 -5.38 11.96 11.36
CA TRP A 107 -4.84 13.22 11.80
C TRP A 107 -5.02 13.38 13.31
N ASN A 108 -3.90 13.38 14.03
CA ASN A 108 -3.91 13.54 15.48
C ASN A 108 -3.16 14.80 15.88
N GLY A 109 -3.92 15.84 16.22
CA GLY A 109 -3.39 17.16 16.56
C GLY A 109 -2.61 17.77 15.40
N LEU A 110 -1.29 17.83 15.55
CA LEU A 110 -0.36 18.35 14.56
C LEU A 110 0.49 17.26 13.89
N LYS A 111 -0.06 16.05 13.72
CA LYS A 111 0.64 14.89 13.14
C LYS A 111 -0.20 14.19 12.06
N LEU A 112 0.41 13.95 10.91
CA LEU A 112 -0.11 13.05 9.88
C LEU A 112 0.34 11.62 10.15
N LEU A 113 -0.62 10.71 10.28
CA LEU A 113 -0.44 9.31 10.60
C LEU A 113 -1.19 8.46 9.57
N VAL A 114 -0.84 7.18 9.51
CA VAL A 114 -1.59 6.17 8.77
C VAL A 114 -1.96 5.05 9.73
N GLY A 115 -3.25 4.71 9.77
CA GLY A 115 -3.78 3.60 10.57
C GLY A 115 -4.25 2.44 9.70
N TYR A 116 -4.31 1.24 10.28
CA TYR A 116 -4.90 0.06 9.63
C TYR A 116 -6.25 -0.26 10.27
N THR A 117 -7.31 -0.42 9.49
CA THR A 117 -8.70 -0.63 9.96
C THR A 117 -8.87 -1.90 10.81
N GLY A 118 -7.94 -2.85 10.75
CA GLY A 118 -7.96 -4.10 11.52
C GLY A 118 -6.91 -4.21 12.65
N GLY A 119 -6.26 -3.11 13.04
CA GLY A 119 -5.19 -3.12 14.07
C GLY A 119 -4.83 -1.72 14.57
N ASP A 120 -3.84 -1.63 15.45
CA ASP A 120 -3.43 -0.35 16.04
C ASP A 120 -2.98 0.65 14.96
N ALA A 121 -3.33 1.91 15.13
CA ALA A 121 -2.84 2.98 14.27
C ALA A 121 -1.30 2.93 14.27
N THR A 122 -0.68 2.68 13.12
CA THR A 122 0.78 2.72 12.98
C THR A 122 1.22 4.18 13.05
N ALA A 123 1.26 4.71 14.28
CA ALA A 123 2.03 5.88 14.60
C ALA A 123 3.48 5.52 14.37
N THR A 124 4.04 5.92 13.23
CA THR A 124 5.49 5.98 13.10
C THR A 124 5.95 6.89 14.23
N ALA A 125 6.76 6.38 15.16
CA ALA A 125 7.25 7.14 16.32
C ALA A 125 7.86 8.50 15.91
N ASP A 126 8.36 8.59 14.66
CA ASP A 126 8.99 9.75 14.04
C ASP A 126 8.03 10.69 13.29
N ALA A 127 6.72 10.66 13.59
CA ALA A 127 5.77 11.58 12.96
C ALA A 127 6.09 13.04 13.35
N PRO A 128 6.44 13.92 12.38
CA PRO A 128 6.73 15.32 12.67
C PRO A 128 5.55 15.97 13.37
N THR A 129 5.81 16.64 14.49
CA THR A 129 4.89 17.60 15.11
C THR A 129 5.13 18.95 14.45
N TRP A 130 4.14 19.50 13.77
CA TRP A 130 4.32 20.75 13.04
C TRP A 130 3.56 21.93 13.61
#